data_AF-A0A162YWH6-F1
#
_entry.id   AF-A0A162YWH6-F1
#
_cell.length_a   1.000
_cell.length_b   1.000
_cell.length_c   1.000
_cell.angle_alpha   90.00
_cell.angle_beta   90.00
_cell.angle_gamma   90.00
#
_symmetry.space_group_name_H-M   'P 1'
#
loop_
_entity.id
_entity.type
_entity.pdbx_description
1 polymer ?
#
loop_
_entity_poly.entity_id
_entity_poly.type
_entity_poly.pdbx_seq_one_letter_code
_entity_poly.pdbx_strand_id
1 'polypeptide(L)'
;MKLTVEQEEKISQYVFDQGLKIPSLSDDVIDHLCCVIESELGKEKSFDELLQNAIADIAPNGLADLENKTIFLLNSKRILLMKKLMYLIGFIGSVTLTTGITFKLLSYPGANVLFIIGFLTLLLVFMPLYAIDRYKVAISKTISERLKVILGLTAAIITGLSGLFKLMHLQGTQILLLAGAFIFAVGYLPFFFFTMYKKSIA
;
A
#
# COMPACT_ATOMS: atom_id res chain seq x y z
N MET A 1 4.49 -37.00 23.68
CA MET A 1 5.27 -38.14 23.12
C MET A 1 6.16 -37.54 22.04
N LYS A 2 7.42 -37.96 21.83
CA LYS A 2 8.27 -37.30 20.83
C LYS A 2 7.91 -37.72 19.41
N LEU A 3 7.97 -36.78 18.48
CA LEU A 3 7.80 -37.06 17.05
C LEU A 3 8.93 -37.96 16.53
N THR A 4 8.63 -38.72 15.47
CA THR A 4 9.66 -39.44 14.71
C THR A 4 10.29 -38.51 13.67
N VAL A 5 11.55 -38.77 13.30
CA VAL A 5 12.28 -37.98 12.30
C VAL A 5 11.52 -37.91 10.97
N GLU A 6 10.86 -39.00 10.55
CA GLU A 6 10.03 -39.03 9.34
C GLU A 6 8.80 -38.10 9.43
N GLN A 7 8.22 -37.92 10.63
CA GLN A 7 7.08 -37.04 10.84
C GLN A 7 7.50 -35.56 10.84
N GLU A 8 8.64 -35.24 11.44
CA GLU A 8 9.22 -33.88 11.39
C GLU A 8 9.56 -33.46 9.95
N GLU A 9 10.10 -34.40 9.16
CA GLU A 9 10.42 -34.16 7.75
C GLU A 9 9.15 -33.95 6.91
N LYS A 10 8.07 -34.70 7.18
CA LYS A 10 6.76 -34.48 6.56
C LYS A 10 6.17 -33.11 6.87
N ILE A 11 6.27 -32.65 8.12
CA ILE A 11 5.79 -31.30 8.52
C ILE A 11 6.60 -30.23 7.77
N SER A 12 7.92 -30.38 7.74
CA SER A 12 8.82 -29.45 7.06
C SER A 12 8.51 -29.37 5.56
N GLN A 13 8.39 -30.52 4.87
CA GLN A 13 8.01 -30.56 3.45
C GLN A 13 6.66 -29.89 3.20
N TYR A 14 5.65 -30.16 4.03
CA TYR A 14 4.34 -29.53 3.88
C TYR A 14 4.41 -27.99 3.98
N VAL A 15 5.17 -27.46 4.93
CA VAL A 15 5.34 -26.01 5.12
C VAL A 15 6.11 -25.39 3.95
N PHE A 16 7.16 -26.05 3.45
CA PHE A 16 7.91 -25.60 2.28
C PHE A 16 7.09 -25.63 0.98
N ASP A 17 6.26 -26.67 0.78
CA ASP A 17 5.39 -26.81 -0.39
C ASP A 17 4.34 -25.68 -0.49
N GLN A 18 3.95 -25.12 0.66
CA GLN A 18 3.03 -23.96 0.72
C GLN A 18 3.71 -22.63 0.35
N GLY A 19 5.04 -22.63 0.16
CA GLY A 19 5.77 -21.51 -0.44
C GLY A 19 6.00 -20.31 0.46
N LEU A 20 6.13 -20.51 1.78
CA LEU A 20 6.53 -19.46 2.71
C LEU A 20 7.89 -18.87 2.30
N LYS A 21 7.97 -17.54 2.14
CA LYS A 21 9.19 -16.86 1.67
C LYS A 21 10.07 -16.35 2.80
N ILE A 22 9.52 -16.20 4.00
CA ILE A 22 10.26 -15.76 5.20
C ILE A 22 10.83 -16.97 5.93
N PRO A 23 12.16 -17.18 5.95
CA PRO A 23 12.77 -18.35 6.59
C PRO A 23 12.48 -18.43 8.09
N SER A 24 12.61 -17.31 8.81
CA SER A 24 12.37 -17.30 10.26
C SER A 24 10.93 -17.65 10.63
N LEU A 25 9.95 -17.25 9.81
CA LEU A 25 8.55 -17.62 10.03
C LEU A 25 8.30 -19.09 9.73
N SER A 26 8.97 -19.63 8.70
CA SER A 26 8.91 -21.06 8.40
C SER A 26 9.42 -21.89 9.57
N ASP A 27 10.58 -21.50 10.13
CA ASP A 27 11.17 -22.18 11.29
C ASP A 27 10.25 -22.09 12.52
N ASP A 28 9.71 -20.91 12.82
CA ASP A 28 8.77 -20.71 13.94
C ASP A 28 7.48 -21.53 13.78
N VAL A 29 6.96 -21.65 12.55
CA VAL A 29 5.75 -22.44 12.26
C VAL A 29 6.03 -23.93 12.37
N ILE A 30 7.16 -24.42 11.85
CA ILE A 30 7.55 -25.82 11.96
C ILE A 30 7.72 -26.20 13.44
N ASP A 31 8.41 -25.39 14.23
CA ASP A 31 8.61 -25.62 15.66
C ASP A 31 7.27 -25.65 16.43
N HIS A 32 6.36 -24.73 16.11
CA HIS A 32 5.03 -24.71 16.70
C HIS A 32 4.21 -25.95 16.34
N LEU A 33 4.18 -26.35 15.05
CA LEU A 33 3.46 -27.54 14.61
C LEU A 33 4.00 -28.80 15.29
N CYS A 34 5.32 -28.93 15.41
CA CYS A 34 5.96 -30.02 16.14
C CYS A 34 5.50 -30.03 17.61
N CYS A 35 5.58 -28.89 18.31
CA CYS A 35 5.16 -28.79 19.71
C CYS A 35 3.68 -29.15 19.93
N VAL A 36 2.78 -28.65 19.07
CA VAL A 36 1.33 -28.93 19.19
C VAL A 36 1.07 -30.41 18.96
N ILE A 37 1.65 -31.01 17.92
CA ILE A 37 1.46 -32.43 17.61
C ILE A 37 2.03 -33.30 18.73
N GLU A 38 3.22 -33.01 19.27
CA GLU A 38 3.81 -33.75 20.39
C GLU A 38 2.96 -33.74 21.67
N SER A 39 2.23 -32.63 21.90
CA SER A 39 1.34 -32.46 23.04
C SER A 39 0.02 -33.24 22.92
N GLU A 40 -0.43 -33.46 21.69
CA GLU A 40 -1.65 -34.20 21.38
C GLU A 40 -1.37 -35.68 20.99
N LEU A 41 -0.09 -36.03 20.79
CA LEU A 41 0.36 -37.38 20.44
C LEU A 41 0.08 -38.37 21.59
N GLY A 42 -0.79 -39.35 21.34
CA GLY A 42 -1.23 -40.34 22.32
C GLY A 42 -2.73 -40.30 22.66
N LYS A 43 -3.47 -39.33 22.10
CA LYS A 43 -4.95 -39.34 22.07
C LYS A 43 -5.44 -40.15 20.84
N GLU A 44 -6.71 -40.52 20.78
CA GLU A 44 -7.33 -41.39 19.75
C GLU A 44 -7.27 -40.88 18.28
N LYS A 45 -6.47 -39.85 17.98
CA LYS A 45 -6.39 -39.21 16.65
C LYS A 45 -5.16 -39.65 15.88
N SER A 46 -5.30 -39.74 14.56
CA SER A 46 -4.19 -40.03 13.66
C SER A 46 -3.26 -38.83 13.49
N PHE A 47 -1.99 -39.06 13.11
CA PHE A 47 -1.01 -38.01 12.87
C PHE A 47 -1.48 -36.98 11.82
N ASP A 48 -2.08 -37.45 10.73
CA ASP A 48 -2.57 -36.58 9.65
C ASP A 48 -3.71 -35.68 10.12
N GLU A 49 -4.61 -36.18 10.97
CA GLU A 49 -5.67 -35.38 11.59
C GLU A 49 -5.10 -34.34 12.57
N LEU A 50 -4.08 -34.69 13.35
CA LEU A 50 -3.41 -33.77 14.26
C LEU A 50 -2.71 -32.64 13.49
N LEU A 51 -2.03 -32.98 12.39
CA LEU A 51 -1.38 -32.01 11.52
C LEU A 51 -2.38 -31.03 10.90
N GLN A 52 -3.48 -31.54 10.32
CA GLN A 52 -4.53 -30.69 9.74
C GLN A 52 -5.17 -29.76 10.77
N ASN A 53 -5.44 -30.27 11.98
CA ASN A 53 -5.98 -29.46 13.07
C ASN A 53 -5.00 -28.37 13.52
N ALA A 54 -3.72 -28.68 13.68
CA ALA A 54 -2.70 -27.72 14.08
C ALA A 54 -2.51 -26.60 13.02
N ILE A 55 -2.57 -26.95 11.73
CA ILE A 55 -2.53 -25.97 10.64
C ILE A 55 -3.79 -25.10 10.64
N ALA A 56 -4.97 -25.69 10.84
CA ALA A 56 -6.23 -24.95 10.89
C ALA A 56 -6.29 -23.96 12.07
N ASP A 57 -5.63 -24.29 13.19
CA ASP A 57 -5.55 -23.43 14.37
C ASP A 57 -4.65 -22.20 14.14
N ILE A 58 -3.44 -22.40 13.61
CA ILE A 58 -2.50 -21.28 13.37
C ILE A 58 -2.82 -20.48 12.10
N ALA A 59 -3.34 -21.15 11.06
CA ALA A 59 -3.53 -20.60 9.73
C ALA A 59 -4.89 -21.01 9.13
N PRO A 60 -6.03 -20.56 9.71
CA PRO A 60 -7.37 -20.92 9.23
C PRO A 60 -7.65 -20.47 7.79
N ASN A 61 -6.93 -19.45 7.30
CA ASN A 61 -7.02 -18.95 5.92
C ASN A 61 -5.81 -19.36 5.05
N GLY A 62 -4.98 -20.29 5.53
CA GLY A 62 -3.75 -20.74 4.88
C GLY A 62 -2.49 -19.97 5.29
N LEU A 63 -1.34 -20.63 5.10
CA LEU A 63 -0.01 -20.13 5.50
C LEU A 63 0.40 -18.84 4.77
N ALA A 64 -0.07 -18.65 3.54
CA ALA A 64 0.15 -17.42 2.79
C ALA A 64 -0.51 -16.19 3.46
N ASP A 65 -1.69 -16.34 4.08
CA ASP A 65 -2.33 -15.25 4.83
C ASP A 65 -1.56 -14.93 6.12
N LEU A 66 -1.08 -15.97 6.82
CA LEU A 66 -0.22 -15.82 7.99
C LEU A 66 1.06 -15.03 7.66
N GLU A 67 1.72 -15.36 6.56
CA GLU A 67 2.91 -14.64 6.10
C GLU A 67 2.61 -13.17 5.78
N ASN A 68 1.52 -12.90 5.05
CA ASN A 68 1.11 -11.53 4.73
C ASN A 68 0.82 -10.71 6.00
N LYS A 69 0.18 -11.32 7.01
CA LYS A 69 -0.05 -10.69 8.32
C LYS A 69 1.25 -10.42 9.05
N THR A 70 2.19 -11.35 9.06
CA THR A 70 3.51 -11.17 9.69
C THR A 70 4.30 -10.04 9.03
N ILE A 71 4.34 -10.00 7.69
CA ILE A 71 4.95 -8.90 6.93
C ILE A 71 4.30 -7.56 7.30
N PHE A 72 2.97 -7.53 7.38
CA PHE A 72 2.24 -6.34 7.76
C PHE A 72 2.57 -5.89 9.18
N LEU A 73 2.61 -6.81 10.15
CA LEU A 73 2.91 -6.53 11.56
C LEU A 73 4.35 -6.05 11.74
N LEU A 74 5.33 -6.70 11.09
CA LEU A 74 6.74 -6.29 11.10
C LEU A 74 6.92 -4.88 10.53
N ASN A 75 6.13 -4.51 9.51
CA ASN A 75 6.18 -3.18 8.89
C ASN A 75 5.15 -2.18 9.46
N SER A 76 4.31 -2.58 10.41
CA SER A 76 3.15 -1.80 10.87
C SER A 76 3.54 -0.44 11.44
N LYS A 77 4.60 -0.38 12.26
CA LYS A 77 5.13 0.87 12.82
C LYS A 77 5.49 1.88 11.74
N ARG A 78 6.16 1.43 10.67
CA ARG A 78 6.55 2.27 9.53
C ARG A 78 5.34 2.74 8.73
N ILE A 79 4.35 1.87 8.53
CA ILE A 79 3.09 2.20 7.85
C ILE A 79 2.31 3.26 8.66
N LEU A 80 2.17 3.06 9.96
CA LEU A 80 1.49 4.01 10.86
C LEU A 80 2.20 5.36 10.90
N LEU A 81 3.53 5.39 10.94
CA LEU A 81 4.31 6.62 10.89
C LEU A 81 4.08 7.40 9.59
N MET A 82 4.12 6.71 8.44
CA MET A 82 3.86 7.32 7.13
C MET A 82 2.44 7.93 7.06
N LYS A 83 1.43 7.23 7.58
CA LYS A 83 0.06 7.75 7.65
C LYS A 83 -0.03 9.00 8.53
N LYS A 84 0.56 8.98 9.73
CA LYS A 84 0.59 10.16 10.62
C LYS A 84 1.24 11.36 9.93
N LEU A 85 2.39 11.16 9.28
CA LEU A 85 3.08 12.22 8.54
C LEU A 85 2.24 12.75 7.37
N MET A 86 1.62 11.87 6.59
CA MET A 86 0.74 12.25 5.48
C MET A 86 -0.42 13.13 5.97
N TYR A 87 -1.11 12.74 7.05
CA TYR A 87 -2.19 13.56 7.62
C TYR A 87 -1.70 14.89 8.16
N LEU A 88 -0.54 14.91 8.84
CA LEU A 88 0.06 16.13 9.36
C LEU A 88 0.43 17.11 8.23
N ILE A 89 1.11 16.64 7.18
CA ILE A 89 1.50 17.45 6.02
C ILE A 89 0.27 17.94 5.26
N GLY A 90 -0.74 17.07 5.08
CA GLY A 90 -2.00 17.45 4.45
C GLY A 90 -2.74 18.54 5.23
N PHE A 91 -2.77 18.42 6.56
CA PHE A 91 -3.37 19.42 7.45
C PHE A 91 -2.62 20.76 7.36
N ILE A 92 -1.30 20.76 7.57
CA ILE A 92 -0.47 21.97 7.50
C ILE A 92 -0.59 22.61 6.11
N GLY A 93 -0.47 21.82 5.04
CA GLY A 93 -0.58 22.32 3.67
C GLY A 93 -1.95 22.93 3.36
N SER A 94 -3.04 22.31 3.83
CA SER A 94 -4.41 22.83 3.66
C SER A 94 -4.64 24.13 4.43
N VAL A 95 -4.18 24.20 5.69
CA VAL A 95 -4.25 25.42 6.49
C VAL A 95 -3.44 26.53 5.84
N THR A 96 -2.19 26.27 5.44
CA THR A 96 -1.34 27.26 4.78
C THR A 96 -1.94 27.75 3.45
N LEU A 97 -2.49 26.85 2.64
CA LEU A 97 -3.13 27.22 1.38
C LEU A 97 -4.37 28.08 1.62
N THR A 98 -5.23 27.68 2.56
CA THR A 98 -6.46 28.42 2.90
C THR A 98 -6.11 29.80 3.43
N THR A 99 -5.15 29.91 4.34
CA THR A 99 -4.66 31.21 4.83
C THR A 99 -4.08 32.07 3.71
N GLY A 100 -3.33 31.47 2.78
CA GLY A 100 -2.80 32.17 1.61
C GLY A 100 -3.91 32.74 0.70
N ILE A 101 -4.97 31.97 0.46
CA ILE A 101 -6.15 32.43 -0.29
C ILE A 101 -6.86 33.57 0.46
N THR A 102 -7.12 33.41 1.76
CA THR A 102 -7.76 34.44 2.59
C THR A 102 -6.96 35.72 2.59
N PHE A 103 -5.64 35.66 2.73
CA PHE A 103 -4.77 36.83 2.70
C PHE A 103 -4.79 37.50 1.33
N LYS A 104 -4.91 36.72 0.24
CA LYS A 104 -5.03 37.26 -1.11
C LYS A 104 -6.34 38.01 -1.31
N LEU A 105 -7.44 37.49 -0.75
CA LEU A 105 -8.75 38.16 -0.77
C LEU A 105 -8.75 39.44 0.08
N LEU A 106 -8.10 39.42 1.23
CA LEU A 106 -7.99 40.57 2.14
C LEU A 106 -6.88 41.55 1.76
N SER A 107 -6.17 41.31 0.65
CA SER A 107 -5.04 42.13 0.16
C SER A 107 -3.90 42.30 1.18
N TYR A 108 -3.71 41.34 2.09
CA TYR A 108 -2.59 41.35 3.02
C TYR A 108 -1.26 41.00 2.33
N PRO A 109 -0.14 41.59 2.78
CA PRO A 109 1.18 41.27 2.23
C PRO A 109 1.54 39.81 2.52
N GLY A 110 2.30 39.19 1.61
CA GLY A 110 2.75 37.79 1.75
C GLY A 110 1.72 36.73 1.29
N ALA A 111 0.52 37.12 0.87
CA ALA A 111 -0.53 36.21 0.39
C ALA A 111 -0.06 35.24 -0.70
N ASN A 112 0.66 35.74 -1.70
CA ASN A 112 1.15 34.92 -2.81
C ASN A 112 2.17 33.87 -2.34
N VAL A 113 3.02 34.21 -1.36
CA VAL A 113 4.03 33.29 -0.83
C VAL A 113 3.36 32.15 -0.07
N LEU A 114 2.42 32.45 0.83
CA LEU A 114 1.66 31.43 1.55
C LEU A 114 0.86 30.54 0.61
N PHE A 115 0.23 31.13 -0.41
CA PHE A 115 -0.50 30.39 -1.43
C PHE A 115 0.39 29.39 -2.17
N ILE A 116 1.55 29.84 -2.67
CA ILE A 116 2.48 28.99 -3.43
C ILE A 116 3.03 27.87 -2.55
N ILE A 117 3.44 28.17 -1.31
CA ILE A 117 3.96 27.17 -0.38
C ILE A 117 2.90 26.12 -0.03
N GLY A 118 1.68 26.55 0.31
CA GLY A 118 0.58 25.63 0.62
C GLY A 118 0.23 24.76 -0.58
N PHE A 119 0.15 25.35 -1.77
CA PHE A 119 -0.18 24.62 -2.99
C PHE A 119 0.91 23.61 -3.38
N LEU A 120 2.19 24.02 -3.38
CA LEU A 120 3.30 23.13 -3.70
C LEU A 120 3.45 22.01 -2.66
N THR A 121 3.23 22.29 -1.38
CA THR A 121 3.25 21.28 -0.33
C THR A 121 2.18 20.21 -0.58
N LEU A 122 0.95 20.61 -0.91
CA LEU A 122 -0.11 19.66 -1.22
C LEU A 122 0.15 18.89 -2.52
N LEU A 123 0.65 19.57 -3.56
CA LEU A 123 0.85 18.96 -4.87
C LEU A 123 2.07 18.03 -4.92
N LEU A 124 3.21 18.45 -4.36
CA LEU A 124 4.48 17.73 -4.49
C LEU A 124 4.83 16.87 -3.28
N VAL A 125 4.23 17.10 -2.11
CA VAL A 125 4.53 16.31 -0.90
C VAL A 125 3.35 15.43 -0.52
N PHE A 126 2.17 16.02 -0.31
CA PHE A 126 0.99 15.25 0.10
C PHE A 126 0.53 14.28 -1.00
N MET A 127 0.45 14.73 -2.25
CA MET A 127 -0.05 13.89 -3.34
C MET A 127 0.82 12.63 -3.59
N PRO A 128 2.17 12.72 -3.65
CA PRO A 128 3.00 11.52 -3.78
C PRO A 128 2.95 10.63 -2.54
N LEU A 129 2.91 11.20 -1.33
CA LEU A 129 2.75 10.41 -0.11
C LEU A 129 1.45 9.61 -0.11
N TYR A 130 0.36 10.24 -0.53
CA TYR A 130 -0.94 9.59 -0.69
C TYR A 130 -0.90 8.47 -1.75
N ALA A 131 -0.26 8.73 -2.89
CA ALA A 131 -0.07 7.72 -3.93
C ALA A 131 0.78 6.53 -3.44
N ILE A 132 1.83 6.77 -2.65
CA ILE A 132 2.68 5.72 -2.07
C ILE A 132 1.92 4.90 -1.02
N ASP A 133 1.12 5.53 -0.16
CA ASP A 133 0.28 4.80 0.80
C ASP A 133 -0.71 3.89 0.07
N ARG A 134 -1.39 4.41 -0.96
CA ARG A 134 -2.28 3.63 -1.83
C ARG A 134 -1.54 2.52 -2.58
N TYR A 135 -0.31 2.78 -3.04
CA TYR A 135 0.53 1.79 -3.72
C TYR A 135 0.95 0.65 -2.79
N LYS A 136 1.31 0.96 -1.54
CA LYS A 136 1.68 -0.07 -0.53
C LYS A 136 0.49 -0.97 -0.17
N VAL A 137 -0.71 -0.41 -0.11
CA VAL A 137 -1.94 -1.21 0.07
C VAL A 137 -2.25 -2.07 -1.17
N ALA A 138 -1.75 -1.70 -2.35
CA ALA A 138 -1.94 -2.41 -3.62
C ALA A 138 -0.81 -3.41 -3.96
N ILE A 139 0.11 -3.72 -3.03
CA ILE A 139 1.25 -4.62 -3.26
C ILE A 139 0.83 -6.00 -3.79
N SER A 140 -0.42 -6.43 -3.57
CA SER A 140 -0.97 -7.69 -4.13
C SER A 140 -1.57 -7.59 -5.54
N LYS A 141 -1.55 -6.43 -6.22
CA LYS A 141 -2.29 -6.24 -7.47
C LYS A 141 -1.43 -6.10 -8.74
N THR A 142 -2.02 -6.59 -9.82
CA THR A 142 -1.57 -6.64 -11.22
C THR A 142 -0.93 -5.33 -11.72
N ILE A 143 0.00 -5.44 -12.69
CA ILE A 143 0.71 -4.33 -13.36
C ILE A 143 -0.21 -3.14 -13.72
N SER A 144 -1.44 -3.43 -14.16
CA SER A 144 -2.46 -2.42 -14.51
C SER A 144 -2.79 -1.44 -13.37
N GLU A 145 -2.76 -1.88 -12.12
CA GLU A 145 -3.06 -1.02 -10.96
C GLU A 145 -1.89 -0.09 -10.63
N ARG A 146 -0.66 -0.57 -10.84
CA ARG A 146 0.56 0.24 -10.68
C ARG A 146 0.62 1.35 -11.72
N LEU A 147 0.37 1.01 -12.98
CA LEU A 147 0.37 1.98 -14.09
C LEU A 147 -0.68 3.07 -13.89
N LYS A 148 -1.87 2.70 -13.42
CA LYS A 148 -2.94 3.63 -13.08
C LYS A 148 -2.51 4.67 -12.04
N VAL A 149 -1.85 4.24 -10.97
CA VAL A 149 -1.39 5.16 -9.91
C VAL A 149 -0.29 6.11 -10.44
N ILE A 150 0.68 5.59 -11.19
CA ILE A 150 1.80 6.40 -11.71
C ILE A 150 1.32 7.41 -12.76
N LEU A 151 0.53 6.97 -13.74
CA LEU A 151 -0.02 7.84 -14.79
C LEU A 151 -0.98 8.88 -14.21
N GLY A 152 -1.78 8.50 -13.21
CA GLY A 152 -2.66 9.45 -12.51
C GLY A 152 -1.88 10.51 -11.73
N LEU A 153 -0.85 10.10 -10.98
CA LEU A 153 -0.01 11.02 -10.20
C LEU A 153 0.74 11.99 -11.11
N THR A 154 1.36 11.49 -12.17
CA THR A 154 2.10 12.32 -13.14
C THR A 154 1.19 13.34 -13.83
N ALA A 155 0.03 12.90 -14.34
CA ALA A 155 -0.94 13.80 -14.95
C ALA A 155 -1.42 14.88 -13.97
N ALA A 156 -1.66 14.53 -12.72
CA ALA A 156 -2.14 15.46 -11.72
C ALA A 156 -1.07 16.49 -11.29
N ILE A 157 0.19 16.07 -11.13
CA ILE A 157 1.30 17.00 -10.84
C ILE A 157 1.47 17.98 -12.00
N ILE A 158 1.49 17.51 -13.25
CA ILE A 158 1.63 18.35 -14.44
C ILE A 158 0.48 19.36 -14.54
N THR A 159 -0.76 18.89 -14.37
CA THR A 159 -1.95 19.74 -14.42
C THR A 159 -1.99 20.74 -13.25
N GLY A 160 -1.59 20.33 -12.05
CA GLY A 160 -1.49 21.20 -10.89
C GLY A 160 -0.44 22.30 -11.06
N LEU A 161 0.74 21.96 -11.60
CA LEU A 161 1.78 22.94 -11.95
C LEU A 161 1.30 23.92 -13.02
N SER A 162 0.53 23.46 -14.01
CA SER A 162 -0.11 24.35 -14.98
C SER A 162 -1.06 25.34 -14.31
N GLY A 163 -1.79 24.93 -13.27
CA GLY A 163 -2.63 25.82 -12.48
C GLY A 163 -1.82 26.94 -11.81
N LEU A 164 -0.68 26.61 -11.20
CA LEU A 164 0.24 27.60 -10.63
C LEU A 164 0.79 28.55 -11.69
N PHE A 165 1.20 28.04 -12.85
CA PHE A 165 1.75 28.87 -13.92
C PHE A 165 0.73 29.89 -14.42
N LYS A 166 -0.54 29.48 -14.52
CA LYS A 166 -1.64 30.38 -14.87
C LYS A 166 -1.81 31.50 -13.84
N LEU A 167 -1.74 31.16 -12.55
CA LEU A 167 -1.88 32.11 -11.45
C LEU A 167 -0.69 33.07 -11.31
N MET A 168 0.50 32.64 -11.73
CA MET A 168 1.72 33.44 -11.72
C MET A 168 1.96 34.19 -13.04
N HIS A 169 1.04 34.10 -14.00
CA HIS A 169 1.20 34.65 -15.36
C HIS A 169 2.49 34.17 -16.07
N LEU A 170 2.92 32.95 -15.77
CA LEU A 170 4.07 32.31 -16.39
C LEU A 170 3.72 31.78 -17.80
N GLN A 171 4.67 31.93 -18.72
CA GLN A 171 4.58 31.43 -20.09
C GLN A 171 4.58 29.89 -20.12
N GLY A 172 3.92 29.29 -21.12
CA GLY A 172 3.87 27.83 -21.28
C GLY A 172 2.71 27.11 -20.56
N THR A 173 1.84 27.85 -19.86
CA THR A 173 0.65 27.30 -19.18
C THR A 173 -0.20 26.40 -20.09
N GLN A 174 -0.50 26.84 -21.32
CA GLN A 174 -1.37 26.08 -22.22
C GLN A 174 -0.75 24.74 -22.65
N ILE A 175 0.56 24.74 -22.91
CA ILE A 175 1.31 23.53 -23.32
C ILE A 175 1.33 22.53 -22.17
N LEU A 176 1.59 23.01 -20.94
CA LEU A 176 1.64 22.16 -19.75
C LEU A 176 0.26 21.57 -19.41
N LEU A 177 -0.81 22.38 -19.54
CA LEU A 177 -2.19 21.91 -19.36
C LEU A 177 -2.56 20.84 -20.38
N LEU A 178 -2.22 21.06 -21.66
CA LEU A 178 -2.51 20.13 -22.74
C LEU A 178 -1.75 18.81 -22.52
N ALA A 179 -0.48 18.87 -22.14
CA ALA A 179 0.32 17.69 -21.82
C ALA A 179 -0.27 16.90 -20.64
N GLY A 180 -0.65 17.58 -19.56
CA GLY A 180 -1.29 16.95 -18.40
C GLY A 180 -2.63 16.29 -18.75
N ALA A 181 -3.47 17.00 -19.51
CA ALA A 181 -4.76 16.48 -19.98
C ALA A 181 -4.59 15.28 -20.92
N PHE A 182 -3.58 15.30 -21.80
CA PHE A 182 -3.28 14.19 -22.70
C PHE A 182 -2.85 12.93 -21.92
N ILE A 183 -1.93 13.07 -20.95
CA ILE A 183 -1.50 11.95 -20.09
C ILE A 183 -2.68 11.41 -19.27
N PHE A 184 -3.57 12.29 -18.79
CA PHE A 184 -4.78 11.86 -18.09
C PHE A 184 -5.73 11.07 -19.00
N ALA A 185 -6.04 11.61 -20.19
CA ALA A 185 -7.03 11.06 -21.09
C ALA A 185 -6.56 9.76 -21.77
N VAL A 186 -5.32 9.73 -22.26
CA VAL A 186 -4.76 8.58 -22.99
C VAL A 186 -4.03 7.62 -22.06
N GLY A 187 -3.40 8.12 -21.01
CA GLY A 187 -2.70 7.31 -20.02
C GLY A 187 -3.64 6.80 -18.94
N TYR A 188 -4.11 7.67 -18.05
CA TYR A 188 -4.83 7.24 -16.83
C TYR A 188 -6.18 6.57 -17.12
N LEU A 189 -7.04 7.17 -17.96
CA LEU A 189 -8.42 6.73 -18.14
C LEU A 189 -8.54 5.29 -18.68
N PRO A 190 -7.80 4.85 -19.72
CA PRO A 190 -7.94 3.48 -20.24
C PRO A 190 -7.64 2.42 -19.18
N PHE A 191 -6.55 2.60 -18.41
CA PHE A 191 -6.23 1.67 -17.32
C PHE A 191 -7.27 1.72 -16.20
N PHE A 192 -7.80 2.91 -15.87
CA PHE A 192 -8.87 3.03 -14.88
C PHE A 192 -10.12 2.26 -15.30
N PHE A 193 -10.64 2.50 -16.51
CA PHE A 193 -11.82 1.80 -17.02
C PHE A 193 -11.60 0.29 -17.17
N PHE A 194 -10.43 -0.13 -17.66
CA PHE A 194 -10.11 -1.56 -17.76
C PHE A 194 -10.08 -2.24 -16.38
N THR A 195 -9.49 -1.60 -15.37
CA THR A 195 -9.51 -2.14 -13.99
C THR A 195 -10.93 -2.21 -13.42
N MET A 196 -11.79 -1.22 -13.69
CA MET A 196 -13.19 -1.27 -13.27
C MET A 196 -13.95 -2.38 -13.97
N TYR A 197 -13.79 -2.52 -15.29
CA TYR A 197 -14.46 -3.56 -16.07
C TYR A 197 -14.09 -4.96 -15.57
N LYS A 198 -12.79 -5.23 -15.38
CA LYS A 198 -12.33 -6.52 -14.85
C LYS A 198 -12.90 -6.82 -13.46
N LYS A 199 -12.99 -5.80 -12.60
CA LYS A 199 -13.56 -5.93 -11.25
C LYS A 199 -15.08 -6.14 -11.25
N SER A 200 -15.78 -5.74 -12.32
CA SER A 200 -17.23 -5.94 -12.43
C SER A 200 -17.62 -7.36 -12.89
N ILE A 201 -16.69 -8.09 -13.49
CA ILE A 201 -16.92 -9.42 -14.08
C ILE A 201 -16.33 -10.54 -13.21
N ALA A 202 -15.32 -10.23 -12.39
CA ALA A 202 -14.74 -11.11 -11.39
C ALA A 202 -15.48 -10.99 -10.05
#